data_AF-A0AAW8QWQ4-F1
#
_entry.id   AF-A0AAW8QWQ4-F1
#
_cell.length_a   1.000
_cell.length_b   1.000
_cell.length_c   1.000
_cell.angle_alpha   90.00
_cell.angle_beta   90.00
_cell.angle_gamma   90.00
#
_symmetry.space_group_name_H-M   'P 1'
#
loop_
_entity.id
_entity.type
_entity.pdbx_description
1 polymer ?
#
loop_
_entity_poly.entity_id
_entity_poly.type
_entity_poly.pdbx_seq_one_letter_code
_entity_poly.pdbx_strand_id
1 'polypeptide(L)'
;MNKIINIILSGLLWRKYKFFIISLILLVAFIFVVGQVHDDYLRYNELQENPTNIGLSFAVKWAIWALSIGVFLTCNHLFNKYKKQQKQIESEQSNSALKKIIRWKASLSSDSQSRSDKATSAERETKSVSKNKSTEDPFAAIRKKKKLRSYADVIIEQKPTKK
;
A
#
# COMPACT_ATOMS: atom_id res chain seq x y z
N MET A 1 -16.83 -20.75 -30.94
CA MET A 1 -16.49 -19.84 -29.83
C MET A 1 -16.91 -20.49 -28.52
N ASN A 2 -15.95 -20.78 -27.64
CA ASN A 2 -16.16 -21.72 -26.54
C ASN A 2 -16.98 -21.07 -25.41
N LYS A 3 -18.26 -21.46 -25.29
CA LYS A 3 -19.21 -20.95 -24.26
C LYS A 3 -18.66 -21.08 -22.83
N ILE A 4 -17.82 -22.09 -22.59
CA ILE A 4 -17.15 -22.36 -21.32
C ILE A 4 -16.17 -21.23 -20.94
N ILE A 5 -15.41 -20.71 -21.92
CA ILE A 5 -14.48 -19.61 -21.68
C ILE A 5 -15.24 -18.36 -21.23
N ASN A 6 -16.39 -18.04 -21.85
CA ASN A 6 -17.21 -16.89 -21.44
C ASN A 6 -17.76 -17.04 -20.03
N ILE A 7 -18.18 -18.24 -19.62
CA ILE A 7 -18.68 -18.50 -18.26
C ILE A 7 -17.57 -18.30 -17.22
N ILE A 8 -16.35 -18.82 -17.50
CA ILE A 8 -15.20 -18.70 -16.60
C ILE A 8 -14.74 -17.24 -16.53
N LEU A 9 -14.70 -16.54 -17.66
CA LEU A 9 -14.33 -15.12 -17.72
C LEU A 9 -15.32 -14.27 -16.93
N SER A 10 -16.63 -14.42 -17.16
CA SER A 10 -17.66 -13.70 -16.40
C SER A 10 -17.57 -14.00 -14.90
N GLY A 11 -17.34 -15.25 -14.51
CA GLY A 11 -17.14 -15.63 -13.11
C GLY A 11 -15.90 -14.99 -12.47
N LEU A 12 -14.77 -14.97 -13.19
CA LEU A 12 -13.53 -14.32 -12.73
C LEU A 12 -13.66 -12.80 -12.65
N LEU A 13 -14.31 -12.17 -13.64
CA LEU A 13 -14.60 -10.75 -13.63
C LEU A 13 -15.46 -10.38 -12.42
N TRP A 14 -16.52 -11.15 -12.15
CA TRP A 14 -17.38 -10.90 -10.99
C TRP A 14 -16.62 -11.03 -9.67
N ARG A 15 -15.84 -12.09 -9.48
CA ARG A 15 -15.08 -12.33 -8.23
C ARG A 15 -14.09 -11.20 -7.91
N LYS A 16 -13.44 -10.64 -8.93
CA LYS A 16 -12.41 -9.60 -8.74
C LYS A 16 -12.99 -8.18 -8.76
N TYR A 17 -13.98 -7.93 -9.60
CA TYR A 17 -14.48 -6.58 -9.93
C TYR A 17 -15.95 -6.33 -9.58
N LYS A 18 -16.60 -7.19 -8.77
CA LYS A 18 -18.02 -7.01 -8.36
C LYS A 18 -18.41 -5.57 -8.01
N PHE A 19 -17.59 -4.88 -7.20
CA PHE A 19 -17.87 -3.51 -6.79
C PHE A 19 -17.80 -2.53 -7.96
N PHE A 20 -16.77 -2.65 -8.80
CA PHE A 20 -16.62 -1.84 -10.00
C PHE A 20 -17.79 -2.04 -10.97
N ILE A 21 -18.16 -3.29 -11.24
CA ILE A 21 -19.27 -3.66 -12.12
C ILE A 21 -20.59 -3.07 -11.61
N ILE A 22 -20.89 -3.22 -10.32
CA ILE A 22 -22.12 -2.68 -9.71
C ILE A 22 -22.14 -1.14 -9.81
N SER A 23 -21.04 -0.48 -9.45
CA SER A 23 -20.96 0.98 -9.55
C SER A 23 -21.07 1.50 -10.98
N LEU A 24 -20.58 0.73 -11.96
CA LEU A 24 -20.68 1.06 -13.38
C LEU A 24 -22.13 0.92 -13.88
N ILE A 25 -22.80 -0.18 -13.52
CA ILE A 25 -24.22 -0.37 -13.86
C ILE A 25 -25.07 0.74 -13.24
N LEU A 26 -24.79 1.10 -11.99
CA LEU A 26 -25.49 2.18 -11.29
C LEU A 26 -25.22 3.54 -11.96
N LEU A 27 -24.00 3.81 -12.43
CA LEU A 27 -23.67 5.00 -13.20
C LEU A 27 -24.47 5.05 -14.52
N VAL A 28 -24.52 3.94 -15.25
CA VAL A 28 -25.28 3.85 -16.51
C VAL A 28 -26.77 4.08 -16.26
N ALA A 29 -27.34 3.46 -15.23
CA ALA A 29 -28.73 3.68 -14.82
C ALA A 29 -28.99 5.15 -14.46
N PHE A 30 -28.07 5.78 -13.71
CA PHE A 30 -28.17 7.20 -13.36
C PHE A 30 -28.16 8.10 -14.60
N ILE A 31 -27.26 7.86 -15.56
CA ILE A 31 -27.19 8.62 -16.83
C ILE A 31 -28.50 8.50 -17.59
N PHE A 32 -29.11 7.31 -17.61
CA PHE A 32 -30.40 7.09 -18.26
C PHE A 32 -31.52 7.90 -17.61
N VAL A 33 -31.61 7.90 -16.28
CA VAL A 33 -32.60 8.69 -15.53
C VAL A 33 -32.43 10.19 -15.80
N VAL A 34 -31.20 10.70 -15.80
CA VAL A 34 -30.93 12.11 -16.14
C VAL A 34 -31.34 12.42 -17.58
N GLY A 35 -31.17 11.47 -18.50
CA GLY A 35 -31.67 11.58 -19.87
C GLY A 35 -33.19 11.75 -19.92
N GLN A 36 -33.93 10.88 -19.24
CA GLN A 36 -35.39 10.96 -19.14
C GLN A 36 -35.87 12.30 -18.57
N VAL A 37 -35.26 12.75 -17.46
CA VAL A 37 -35.60 14.04 -16.83
C VAL A 37 -35.33 15.22 -17.77
N HIS A 38 -34.26 15.16 -18.55
CA HIS A 38 -33.95 16.21 -19.52
C HIS A 38 -34.94 16.21 -20.70
N ASP A 39 -35.30 15.04 -21.21
CA ASP A 39 -36.28 14.93 -22.31
C ASP A 39 -37.66 15.44 -21.86
N ASP A 40 -38.05 15.16 -20.62
CA ASP A 40 -39.27 15.70 -20.00
C ASP A 40 -39.21 17.24 -19.88
N TYR A 41 -38.05 17.79 -19.48
CA TYR A 41 -37.83 19.24 -19.46
C TYR A 41 -37.93 19.87 -20.85
N LEU A 42 -37.39 19.23 -21.89
CA LEU A 42 -37.52 19.73 -23.27
C LEU A 42 -38.98 19.75 -23.70
N ARG A 43 -39.73 18.67 -23.45
CA ARG A 43 -41.16 18.55 -23.73
C ARG A 43 -41.98 19.65 -23.03
N TYR A 44 -41.63 19.95 -21.78
CA TYR A 44 -42.27 21.03 -21.02
C TYR A 44 -42.03 22.41 -21.65
N ASN A 45 -40.83 22.66 -22.19
CA ASN A 45 -40.52 23.92 -22.84
C ASN A 45 -41.13 24.04 -24.25
N GLU A 46 -41.35 22.94 -24.96
CA GLU A 46 -42.06 22.94 -26.25
C GLU A 46 -43.51 23.41 -26.12
N LEU A 47 -44.13 23.21 -24.94
CA LEU A 47 -45.50 23.64 -24.65
C LEU A 47 -45.60 25.12 -24.23
N GLN A 48 -44.47 25.81 -24.03
CA GLN A 48 -44.45 27.23 -23.70
C GLN A 48 -44.35 28.10 -24.96
N GLU A 49 -45.11 29.19 -25.00
CA GLU A 49 -45.07 30.16 -26.12
C GLU A 49 -43.72 30.89 -26.25
N ASN A 50 -42.98 31.04 -25.14
CA ASN A 50 -41.66 31.65 -25.10
C ASN A 50 -40.65 30.69 -24.47
N PRO A 51 -40.02 29.82 -25.28
CA PRO A 51 -39.10 28.81 -24.79
C PRO A 51 -37.83 29.49 -24.25
N THR A 52 -37.67 29.52 -22.93
CA THR A 52 -36.52 30.15 -22.26
C THR A 52 -35.53 29.09 -21.76
N ASN A 53 -34.23 29.39 -21.89
CA ASN A 53 -33.12 28.64 -21.27
C ASN A 53 -32.87 27.19 -21.73
N ILE A 54 -33.30 26.80 -22.94
CA ILE A 54 -32.99 25.47 -23.52
C ILE A 54 -31.47 25.23 -23.58
N GLY A 55 -30.69 26.23 -24.01
CA GLY A 55 -29.23 26.11 -24.09
C GLY A 55 -28.55 25.85 -22.74
N LEU A 56 -29.05 26.47 -21.66
CA LEU A 56 -28.50 26.27 -20.31
C LEU A 56 -28.79 24.87 -19.79
N SER A 57 -29.94 24.29 -20.16
CA SER A 57 -30.28 22.91 -19.79
C SER A 57 -29.28 21.87 -20.32
N PHE A 58 -28.70 22.10 -21.51
CA PHE A 58 -27.63 21.26 -22.05
C PHE A 58 -26.33 21.39 -21.26
N ALA A 59 -25.95 22.61 -20.85
CA ALA A 59 -24.77 22.83 -20.01
C ALA A 59 -24.91 22.12 -18.65
N VAL A 60 -26.10 22.21 -18.03
CA VAL A 60 -26.41 21.51 -16.78
C VAL A 60 -26.33 20.00 -16.96
N LYS A 61 -26.87 19.45 -18.06
CA LYS A 61 -26.77 18.01 -18.38
C LYS A 61 -25.31 17.55 -18.46
N TRP A 62 -24.45 18.28 -19.16
CA TRP A 62 -23.03 17.94 -19.23
C TRP A 62 -22.30 18.09 -17.89
N ALA A 63 -22.63 19.11 -17.10
CA ALA A 63 -22.08 19.28 -15.75
C ALA A 63 -22.44 18.09 -14.85
N ILE A 64 -23.69 17.61 -14.92
CA ILE A 64 -24.15 16.42 -14.20
C ILE A 64 -23.38 15.18 -14.65
N TRP A 65 -23.22 14.97 -15.96
CA TRP A 65 -22.44 13.82 -16.47
C TRP A 65 -20.98 13.85 -16.00
N ALA A 66 -20.32 15.00 -16.10
CA ALA A 66 -18.95 15.17 -15.63
C ALA A 66 -18.83 14.90 -14.12
N LEU A 67 -19.78 15.41 -13.34
CA LEU A 67 -19.83 15.21 -11.89
C LEU A 67 -20.08 13.74 -11.54
N SER A 68 -20.99 13.05 -12.21
CA SER A 68 -21.26 11.63 -12.00
C SER A 68 -20.03 10.76 -12.28
N ILE A 69 -19.28 11.07 -13.36
CA ILE A 69 -18.03 10.38 -13.67
C ILE A 69 -16.99 10.65 -12.58
N GLY A 70 -16.86 11.89 -12.12
CA GLY A 70 -15.95 12.25 -11.02
C GLY A 70 -16.28 11.53 -9.71
N VAL A 71 -17.57 11.48 -9.34
CA VAL A 71 -18.05 10.74 -8.16
C VAL A 71 -17.79 9.25 -8.30
N PHE A 72 -18.05 8.67 -9.48
CA PHE A 72 -17.76 7.26 -9.76
C PHE A 72 -16.28 6.93 -9.55
N LEU A 73 -15.38 7.74 -10.12
CA LEU A 73 -13.93 7.54 -10.00
C LEU A 73 -13.45 7.69 -8.55
N THR A 74 -13.92 8.72 -7.84
CA THR A 74 -13.53 8.98 -6.44
C THR A 74 -14.05 7.89 -5.51
N CYS A 75 -15.32 7.50 -5.59
CA CYS A 75 -15.88 6.39 -4.81
C CYS A 75 -15.14 5.07 -5.07
N ASN A 76 -14.87 4.74 -6.33
CA ASN A 76 -14.15 3.51 -6.67
C ASN A 76 -12.70 3.53 -6.18
N HIS A 77 -12.02 4.67 -6.29
CA HIS A 77 -10.65 4.83 -5.80
C HIS A 77 -10.58 4.74 -4.26
N LEU A 78 -11.52 5.36 -3.54
CA LEU A 78 -11.62 5.25 -2.09
C LEU A 78 -11.89 3.82 -1.66
N PHE A 79 -12.86 3.15 -2.27
CA PHE A 79 -13.17 1.75 -1.96
C PHE A 79 -11.99 0.81 -2.19
N ASN A 80 -11.21 1.05 -3.26
CA ASN A 80 -10.00 0.28 -3.52
C ASN A 80 -8.89 0.57 -2.48
N LYS A 81 -8.79 1.81 -1.98
CA LYS A 81 -7.88 2.15 -0.86
C LYS A 81 -8.28 1.45 0.44
N TYR A 82 -9.56 1.47 0.82
CA TYR A 82 -10.04 0.78 2.02
C TYR A 82 -9.75 -0.72 1.98
N LYS A 83 -9.90 -1.36 0.81
CA LYS A 83 -9.60 -2.79 0.65
C LYS A 83 -8.10 -3.10 0.73
N LYS A 84 -7.23 -2.19 0.26
CA LYS A 84 -5.78 -2.31 0.46
C LYS A 84 -5.39 -2.15 1.92
N GLN A 85 -6.02 -1.20 2.63
CA GLN A 85 -5.79 -0.98 4.05
C GLN A 85 -6.23 -2.18 4.89
N GLN A 86 -7.39 -2.78 4.62
CA GLN A 86 -7.82 -4.01 5.30
C GLN A 86 -6.82 -5.15 5.14
N LYS A 87 -6.30 -5.38 3.93
CA LYS A 87 -5.27 -6.41 3.69
C LYS A 87 -3.96 -6.13 4.43
N GLN A 88 -3.57 -4.86 4.52
CA GLN A 88 -2.39 -4.45 5.26
C GLN A 88 -2.57 -4.63 6.76
N ILE A 89 -3.74 -4.24 7.31
CA ILE A 89 -4.08 -4.42 8.73
C ILE A 89 -4.12 -5.90 9.10
N GLU A 90 -4.71 -6.75 8.27
CA GLU A 90 -4.76 -8.21 8.48
C GLU A 90 -3.35 -8.83 8.42
N SER A 91 -2.50 -8.35 7.50
CA SER A 91 -1.08 -8.75 7.44
C SER A 91 -0.22 -8.18 8.57
N GLU A 92 -0.55 -6.99 9.12
CA GLU A 92 0.14 -6.44 10.29
C GLU A 92 -0.30 -7.15 11.57
N GLN A 93 -1.55 -7.60 11.67
CA GLN A 93 -2.04 -8.39 12.80
C GLN A 93 -1.33 -9.74 12.88
N SER A 94 -1.13 -10.44 11.75
CA SER A 94 -0.35 -11.69 11.72
C SER A 94 1.12 -11.46 12.10
N ASN A 95 1.69 -10.30 11.71
CA ASN A 95 3.02 -9.87 12.13
C ASN A 95 3.06 -9.29 13.55
N SER A 96 1.93 -9.12 14.25
CA SER A 96 1.92 -8.60 15.63
C SER A 96 2.48 -9.61 16.63
N ALA A 97 2.26 -10.91 16.39
CA ALA A 97 2.86 -11.99 17.17
C ALA A 97 4.39 -11.99 17.01
N LEU A 98 4.88 -11.86 15.79
CA LEU A 98 6.31 -11.73 15.50
C LEU A 98 6.90 -10.44 16.08
N LYS A 99 6.20 -9.29 15.98
CA LYS A 99 6.60 -8.03 16.63
C LYS A 99 6.71 -8.18 18.15
N LYS A 100 5.80 -8.91 18.80
CA LYS A 100 5.86 -9.19 20.25
C LYS A 100 7.07 -10.04 20.60
N ILE A 101 7.36 -11.09 19.83
CA ILE A 101 8.52 -11.97 20.04
C ILE A 101 9.84 -11.19 19.83
N ILE A 102 9.92 -10.33 18.80
CA ILE A 102 11.10 -9.50 18.54
C ILE A 102 11.31 -8.46 19.64
N ARG A 103 10.25 -7.78 20.12
CA ARG A 103 10.35 -6.85 21.26
C ARG A 103 10.76 -7.55 22.55
N TRP A 104 10.20 -8.72 22.81
CA TRP A 104 10.53 -9.51 24.00
C TRP A 104 11.98 -9.98 23.98
N LYS A 105 12.47 -10.46 22.82
CA LYS A 105 13.88 -10.76 22.64
C LYS A 105 14.76 -9.53 22.84
N ALA A 106 14.35 -8.36 22.33
CA ALA A 106 15.08 -7.11 22.52
C ALA A 106 15.15 -6.69 24.00
N SER A 107 14.08 -6.89 24.79
CA SER A 107 14.09 -6.61 26.23
C SER A 107 14.92 -7.60 27.05
N LEU A 108 15.02 -8.87 26.63
CA LEU A 108 15.95 -9.84 27.25
C LEU A 108 17.42 -9.55 26.93
N SER A 109 17.68 -8.91 25.78
CA SER A 109 19.04 -8.56 25.35
C SER A 109 19.58 -7.33 26.09
N SER A 110 18.71 -6.44 26.56
CA SER A 110 19.15 -5.26 27.33
C SER A 110 19.50 -5.58 28.78
N ASP A 111 18.91 -6.63 29.36
CA ASP A 111 19.14 -7.01 30.77
C ASP A 111 20.44 -7.81 30.96
N SER A 112 20.95 -8.43 29.89
CA SER A 112 22.21 -9.18 29.90
C SER A 112 23.46 -8.32 29.70
N GLN A 113 23.32 -7.02 29.39
CA GLN A 113 24.46 -6.10 29.19
C GLN A 113 24.81 -5.27 30.44
N SER A 114 23.93 -5.17 31.45
CA SER A 114 24.19 -4.34 32.64
C SER A 114 25.00 -5.02 33.76
N ARG A 115 25.49 -6.26 33.57
CA ARG A 115 26.30 -6.98 34.58
C ARG A 115 27.79 -7.12 34.23
N SER A 116 28.24 -6.64 33.07
CA SER A 116 29.64 -6.82 32.63
C SER A 116 30.53 -5.56 32.72
N ASP A 117 30.00 -4.40 33.11
CA ASP A 117 30.75 -3.12 33.05
C ASP A 117 31.35 -2.69 34.40
N LYS A 118 31.83 -3.64 35.21
CA LYS A 118 32.54 -3.32 36.46
C LYS A 118 33.89 -4.05 36.62
N ALA A 119 34.69 -4.01 35.56
CA ALA A 119 36.15 -4.12 35.56
C ALA A 119 36.56 -3.87 34.10
N THR A 120 37.27 -2.82 33.70
CA THR A 120 38.61 -2.46 34.15
C THR A 120 38.94 -1.13 33.49
N SER A 121 39.15 -0.09 34.28
CA SER A 121 39.85 1.12 33.86
C SER A 121 41.34 0.93 34.17
N ALA A 122 42.12 0.51 33.18
CA ALA A 122 43.58 0.63 33.19
C ALA A 122 44.16 0.40 31.79
N GLU A 123 44.61 1.50 31.19
CA GLU A 123 45.93 1.65 30.54
C GLU A 123 46.22 1.10 29.11
N ARG A 124 46.59 2.08 28.27
CA ARG A 124 47.58 2.16 27.18
C ARG A 124 47.41 1.45 25.82
N GLU A 125 47.35 2.35 24.85
CA GLU A 125 47.98 2.40 23.53
C GLU A 125 49.24 1.55 23.25
N THR A 126 49.24 1.03 22.01
CA THR A 126 50.33 0.90 21.01
C THR A 126 51.22 -0.36 20.92
N LYS A 127 51.30 -0.81 19.65
CA LYS A 127 52.40 -1.44 18.89
C LYS A 127 52.55 -2.98 18.82
N SER A 128 52.33 -3.44 17.58
CA SER A 128 53.13 -4.37 16.76
C SER A 128 53.42 -5.82 17.21
N VAL A 129 52.82 -6.73 16.44
CA VAL A 129 53.39 -7.94 15.80
C VAL A 129 53.61 -9.21 16.65
N SER A 130 52.91 -10.24 16.18
CA SER A 130 53.19 -11.69 16.22
C SER A 130 52.68 -12.51 17.42
N LYS A 131 51.66 -13.31 17.08
CA LYS A 131 51.46 -14.71 17.47
C LYS A 131 51.20 -14.98 18.95
N ASN A 132 49.92 -14.92 19.33
CA ASN A 132 49.33 -15.98 20.15
C ASN A 132 47.81 -16.09 19.92
N LYS A 133 47.41 -17.34 19.74
CA LYS A 133 46.08 -17.82 19.38
C LYS A 133 45.27 -18.00 20.66
N SER A 134 44.32 -17.11 20.95
CA SER A 134 43.14 -17.44 21.79
C SER A 134 42.08 -16.34 22.02
N THR A 135 42.07 -15.20 21.33
CA THR A 135 40.93 -14.25 21.37
C THR A 135 40.54 -13.65 20.02
N GLU A 136 41.09 -14.16 18.93
CA GLU A 136 40.58 -13.84 17.59
C GLU A 136 39.33 -14.69 17.32
N ASP A 137 38.22 -13.98 17.12
CA ASP A 137 36.95 -14.54 16.66
C ASP A 137 37.20 -15.68 15.65
N PRO A 138 36.71 -16.91 15.91
CA PRO A 138 36.96 -18.06 15.04
C PRO A 138 36.45 -17.86 13.61
N PHE A 139 35.58 -16.87 13.38
CA PHE A 139 35.06 -16.49 12.08
C PHE A 139 35.71 -15.22 11.48
N ALA A 140 36.73 -14.62 12.12
CA ALA A 140 37.39 -13.40 11.65
C ALA A 140 37.94 -13.54 10.23
N ALA A 141 38.47 -14.72 9.89
CA ALA A 141 38.99 -15.03 8.56
C ALA A 141 37.87 -15.15 7.49
N ILE A 142 36.65 -15.53 7.89
CA ILE A 142 35.52 -15.73 6.99
C ILE A 142 34.77 -14.43 6.75
N ARG A 143 34.63 -13.57 7.78
CA ARG A 143 33.92 -12.28 7.69
C ARG A 143 34.52 -11.33 6.65
N LYS A 144 35.82 -11.49 6.34
CA LYS A 144 36.54 -10.69 5.32
C LYS A 144 36.34 -11.17 3.87
N LYS A 145 35.74 -12.33 3.62
CA LYS A 145 35.58 -12.89 2.26
C LYS A 145 34.41 -12.26 1.52
N LYS A 146 34.68 -11.55 0.41
CA LYS A 146 33.67 -10.85 -0.42
C LYS A 146 32.47 -11.71 -0.85
N LYS A 147 32.69 -13.01 -1.13
CA LYS A 147 31.65 -13.96 -1.59
C LYS A 147 30.72 -14.46 -0.46
N LEU A 148 31.15 -14.35 0.80
CA LEU A 148 30.42 -14.83 1.98
C LEU A 148 29.91 -13.69 2.86
N ARG A 149 29.88 -12.47 2.32
CA ARG A 149 29.38 -11.30 3.03
C ARG A 149 27.87 -11.41 3.21
N SER A 150 27.39 -11.21 4.42
CA SER A 150 25.97 -11.10 4.70
C SER A 150 25.44 -9.74 4.22
N TYR A 151 24.16 -9.68 3.85
CA TYR A 151 23.47 -8.43 3.50
C TYR A 151 23.52 -7.41 4.66
N ALA A 152 23.56 -7.89 5.91
CA ALA A 152 23.70 -7.05 7.09
C ALA A 152 25.06 -6.31 7.13
N ASP A 153 26.16 -6.97 6.76
CA ASP A 153 27.50 -6.36 6.76
C ASP A 153 27.62 -5.26 5.69
N VAL A 154 26.93 -5.43 4.56
CA VAL A 154 26.88 -4.42 3.49
C VAL A 154 26.16 -3.15 3.96
N ILE A 155 25.08 -3.29 4.72
CA ILE A 155 24.32 -2.17 5.26
C ILE A 155 25.09 -1.43 6.37
N ILE A 156 25.82 -2.16 7.22
CA ILE A 156 26.61 -1.58 8.31
C ILE A 156 27.75 -0.71 7.76
N GLU A 157 28.43 -1.15 6.70
CA GLU A 157 29.50 -0.37 6.05
C GLU A 157 28.99 0.87 5.31
N GLN A 158 27.76 0.84 4.77
CA GLN A 158 27.17 1.97 4.05
C GLN A 158 26.69 3.09 4.99
N LYS A 159 26.60 2.83 6.29
CA LYS A 159 26.19 3.84 7.26
C LYS A 159 27.38 4.74 7.57
N PRO A 160 27.31 6.06 7.29
CA PRO A 160 28.39 6.96 7.66
C PRO A 160 28.54 6.92 9.18
N THR A 161 29.74 6.56 9.63
CA THR A 161 30.13 6.72 11.03
C THR A 161 30.08 8.20 11.34
N LYS A 162 29.02 8.64 12.03
CA LYS A 162 28.99 9.99 12.61
C LYS A 162 30.18 10.08 13.56
N LYS A 163 31.19 10.87 13.17
CA LYS A 163 32.18 11.42 14.10
C LYS A 163 31.49 12.37 15.06
#